data_AF-A0A7X9S769-F1
#
_entry.id   AF-A0A7X9S769-F1
#
_cell.length_a   1.000
_cell.length_b   1.000
_cell.length_c   1.000
_cell.angle_alpha   90.00
_cell.angle_beta   90.00
_cell.angle_gamma   90.00
#
_symmetry.space_group_name_H-M   'P 1'
#
loop_
_entity.id
_entity.type
_entity.pdbx_description
1 polymer ?
#
loop_
_entity_poly.entity_id
_entity_poly.type
_entity_poly.pdbx_seq_one_letter_code
_entity_poly.pdbx_strand_id
1 'polypeptide(L)'
;MDTGYLLYGLIGIVVLFIVIKLLKWPIKILINGIAGVITLYIVNFIIANLSVIGINTSFSVPINAITALIAGFLGIPGVIAIILILLFL
;
A
#
# COMPACT_ATOMS: atom_id res chain seq x y z
N MET A 1 31.32 30.72 -24.48
CA MET A 1 30.16 30.21 -23.71
C MET A 1 30.38 30.62 -22.27
N ASP A 2 29.54 31.52 -21.76
CA ASP A 2 29.71 32.00 -20.39
C ASP A 2 29.40 30.87 -19.40
N THR A 3 30.31 30.65 -18.45
CA THR A 3 30.21 29.61 -17.41
C THR A 3 28.89 29.65 -16.63
N GLY A 4 28.23 30.81 -16.57
CA GLY A 4 26.90 30.97 -15.98
C GLY A 4 25.83 30.10 -16.63
N TYR A 5 25.80 29.98 -17.96
CA TYR A 5 24.78 29.16 -18.65
C TYR A 5 24.94 27.67 -18.35
N LEU A 6 26.18 27.18 -18.19
CA LEU A 6 26.45 25.82 -17.77
C LEU A 6 25.97 25.56 -16.34
N LEU A 7 26.16 26.54 -15.43
CA LEU A 7 25.71 26.44 -14.04
C LEU A 7 24.18 26.39 -13.94
N TYR A 8 23.46 27.25 -14.67
CA TYR A 8 22.00 27.23 -14.71
C TYR A 8 21.46 25.94 -15.32
N GLY A 9 22.11 25.40 -16.36
CA GLY A 9 21.77 24.11 -16.94
C GLY A 9 21.91 22.95 -15.93
N LEU A 10 23.00 22.95 -15.15
CA LEU A 10 23.24 21.93 -14.12
C LEU A 10 22.19 22.00 -13.00
N ILE A 11 21.85 23.21 -12.54
CA ILE A 11 20.80 23.44 -11.54
C ILE A 11 19.44 22.95 -12.06
N GLY A 12 19.11 23.25 -13.32
CA GLY A 12 17.88 22.79 -13.96
C GLY A 12 17.76 21.26 -13.97
N ILE A 13 18.84 20.55 -14.29
CA ILE A 13 18.89 19.08 -14.28
C ILE A 13 18.65 18.53 -12.86
N VAL A 14 19.27 19.13 -11.84
CA VAL A 14 19.10 18.70 -10.44
C VAL A 14 17.65 18.89 -9.98
N VAL A 15 17.05 20.04 -10.28
CA VAL A 15 15.63 20.31 -9.94
C VAL A 15 14.72 19.33 -10.65
N LEU A 16 14.96 19.08 -11.95
CA LEU A 16 14.17 18.13 -12.73
C LEU A 16 14.26 16.71 -12.15
N PHE A 17 15.46 16.29 -11.72
CA PHE A 17 15.68 15.00 -11.08
C PHE A 17 14.87 14.85 -9.78
N ILE A 18 14.84 15.89 -8.94
CA ILE A 18 14.07 15.90 -7.68
C ILE A 18 12.57 15.79 -7.97
N VAL A 19 12.05 16.55 -8.92
CA VAL A 19 10.63 16.53 -9.29
C VAL A 19 10.22 15.14 -9.80
N ILE A 20 11.00 14.55 -10.70
CA ILE A 20 10.72 13.20 -11.24
C ILE A 20 10.77 12.15 -10.13
N LYS A 21 11.72 12.27 -9.19
CA LYS A 21 11.84 11.34 -8.06
C LYS A 21 10.65 11.44 -7.10
N LEU A 22 10.14 12.65 -6.86
CA LEU A 22 8.95 12.89 -6.05
C LEU A 22 7.69 12.27 -6.70
N LEU A 23 7.52 12.42 -8.02
CA LEU A 23 6.37 11.85 -8.75
C LEU A 23 6.33 10.32 -8.77
N LYS A 24 7.47 9.64 -8.65
CA LYS A 24 7.52 8.16 -8.58
C LYS A 24 6.97 7.61 -7.27
N TRP A 25 7.01 8.37 -6.19
CA TRP A 25 6.60 7.94 -4.86
C TRP A 25 5.08 7.68 -4.71
N PRO A 26 4.17 8.57 -5.14
CA PRO A 26 2.72 8.34 -5.03
C PRO A 26 2.23 7.16 -5.89
N ILE A 27 2.85 6.92 -7.05
CA ILE A 27 2.52 5.77 -7.90
C ILE A 27 2.82 4.46 -7.15
N LYS A 28 3.94 4.40 -6.42
CA LYS A 28 4.30 3.22 -5.63
C LYS A 28 3.32 2.99 -4.47
N ILE A 29 2.84 4.07 -3.84
CA ILE A 29 1.81 4.00 -2.79
C ILE A 29 0.48 3.52 -3.36
N LEU A 30 0.08 3.96 -4.55
CA LEU A 30 -1.14 3.49 -5.22
C LEU A 30 -1.10 1.99 -5.53
N ILE A 31 0.04 1.47 -6.01
CA ILE A 31 0.21 0.04 -6.29
C ILE A 31 0.12 -0.78 -4.99
N ASN A 32 0.77 -0.31 -3.92
CA ASN A 32 0.66 -0.91 -2.60
C ASN A 32 -0.79 -0.83 -2.07
N GLY A 33 -1.47 0.28 -2.37
CA GLY A 33 -2.90 0.54 -2.21
C GLY A 33 -3.77 -0.61 -2.70
N ILE A 34 -3.65 -0.85 -3.99
CA ILE A 34 -4.40 -1.87 -4.72
C ILE A 34 -4.03 -3.26 -4.18
N ALA A 35 -2.74 -3.54 -3.99
CA ALA A 35 -2.28 -4.82 -3.46
C ALA A 35 -2.82 -5.10 -2.05
N GLY A 36 -2.92 -4.09 -1.18
CA GLY A 36 -3.47 -4.21 0.16
C GLY A 36 -4.96 -4.54 0.16
N VAL A 37 -5.75 -3.87 -0.68
CA VAL A 37 -7.19 -4.18 -0.83
C VAL A 37 -7.40 -5.56 -1.42
N ILE A 38 -6.65 -5.94 -2.46
CA ILE A 38 -6.69 -7.29 -3.04
C ILE A 38 -6.36 -8.33 -1.96
N THR A 39 -5.32 -8.08 -1.16
CA THR A 39 -4.92 -8.99 -0.08
C THR A 39 -6.03 -9.15 0.97
N LEU A 40 -6.73 -8.07 1.33
CA LEU A 40 -7.89 -8.10 2.23
C LEU A 40 -9.00 -9.04 1.72
N TYR A 41 -9.32 -8.95 0.42
CA TYR A 41 -10.30 -9.84 -0.21
C TYR A 41 -9.83 -11.28 -0.25
N ILE A 42 -8.56 -11.52 -0.60
CA ILE A 42 -7.96 -12.86 -0.64
C ILE A 42 -7.99 -13.49 0.77
N VAL A 43 -7.61 -12.76 1.80
CA VAL A 43 -7.62 -13.24 3.18
C VAL A 43 -9.02 -13.63 3.61
N ASN A 44 -10.03 -12.77 3.41
CA ASN A 44 -11.41 -13.10 3.75
C ASN A 44 -11.94 -14.30 2.95
N PHE A 45 -11.54 -14.43 1.68
CA PHE A 45 -11.88 -15.61 0.88
C PHE A 45 -11.25 -16.88 1.46
N ILE A 46 -9.96 -16.85 1.84
CA ILE A 46 -9.28 -17.99 2.47
C ILE A 46 -9.97 -18.36 3.78
N ILE A 47 -10.28 -17.39 4.65
CA ILE A 47 -10.94 -17.65 5.95
C ILE A 47 -12.32 -18.27 5.74
N ALA A 48 -13.12 -17.74 4.80
CA ALA A 48 -14.42 -18.29 4.46
C ALA A 48 -14.34 -19.76 3.99
N ASN A 49 -13.34 -20.09 3.16
CA ASN A 49 -13.11 -21.47 2.69
C ASN A 49 -12.51 -22.36 3.78
N LEU A 50 -11.74 -21.81 4.72
CA LEU A 50 -11.16 -22.56 5.84
C LEU A 50 -12.24 -23.05 6.80
N SER A 51 -13.34 -22.30 6.92
CA SER A 51 -14.53 -22.70 7.67
C SER A 51 -15.21 -23.96 7.09
N VAL A 52 -15.00 -24.28 5.81
CA VAL A 52 -15.57 -25.47 5.14
C VAL A 52 -14.82 -26.76 5.52
N ILE A 53 -13.56 -26.66 5.98
CA ILE A 53 -12.69 -27.80 6.31
C ILE A 53 -12.77 -28.22 7.79
N GLY A 54 -13.79 -27.73 8.51
CA GLY A 54 -14.02 -28.06 9.92
C GLY A 54 -13.26 -27.17 10.92
N ILE A 55 -12.49 -26.19 10.45
CA ILE A 55 -11.89 -25.16 11.30
C ILE A 55 -12.91 -24.03 11.43
N ASN A 56 -13.82 -24.14 12.41
CA ASN A 56 -14.84 -23.11 12.68
C ASN A 56 -14.17 -21.82 13.12
N THR A 57 -13.85 -20.96 12.15
CA THR A 57 -13.35 -19.62 12.38
C THR A 57 -14.48 -18.67 12.02
N SER A 58 -15.23 -18.21 13.02
CA SER A 58 -16.20 -17.11 12.84
C SER A 58 -15.51 -15.74 12.66
N PHE A 59 -14.24 -15.77 12.27
CA PHE A 59 -13.39 -14.60 12.12
C PHE A 59 -13.57 -14.05 10.71
N SER A 60 -13.85 -12.76 10.59
CA SER A 60 -13.95 -12.08 9.30
C SER A 60 -13.38 -10.69 9.49
N VAL A 61 -12.56 -10.26 8.54
CA VAL A 61 -12.04 -8.89 8.56
C VAL A 61 -13.07 -7.99 7.89
N PRO A 62 -13.70 -7.04 8.60
CA PRO A 62 -14.68 -6.15 7.99
C PRO A 62 -14.03 -5.32 6.88
N ILE A 63 -14.55 -5.42 5.65
CA ILE A 63 -14.09 -4.61 4.51
C ILE A 63 -14.92 -3.32 4.48
N ASN A 64 -14.35 -2.24 4.97
CA ASN A 64 -14.94 -0.91 4.93
C ASN A 64 -13.90 0.12 4.47
N ALA A 65 -14.32 1.37 4.29
CA ALA A 65 -13.41 2.41 3.81
C ALA A 65 -12.16 2.58 4.69
N ILE A 66 -12.28 2.39 6.01
CA ILE A 66 -11.17 2.56 6.96
C ILE A 66 -10.19 1.40 6.84
N THR A 67 -10.66 0.14 6.89
CA THR A 67 -9.79 -1.04 6.79
C THR A 67 -9.15 -1.16 5.42
N ALA A 68 -9.87 -0.80 4.34
CA ALA A 68 -9.32 -0.72 3.00
C ALA A 68 -8.25 0.38 2.85
N LEU A 69 -8.42 1.53 3.51
CA LEU A 69 -7.42 2.61 3.49
C LEU A 69 -6.16 2.20 4.26
N ILE A 70 -6.31 1.59 5.45
CA ILE A 70 -5.17 1.12 6.26
C ILE A 70 -4.39 0.04 5.52
N ALA A 71 -5.09 -0.98 5.01
CA ALA A 71 -4.47 -2.03 4.22
C ALA A 71 -3.89 -1.50 2.91
N GLY A 72 -4.53 -0.53 2.26
CA GLY A 72 -4.00 0.07 1.04
C GLY A 72 -2.71 0.84 1.28
N PHE A 73 -2.68 1.73 2.27
CA PHE A 73 -1.48 2.53 2.55
C PHE A 73 -0.30 1.67 2.99
N LEU A 74 -0.55 0.66 3.81
CA LEU A 74 0.49 -0.19 4.38
C LEU A 74 0.77 -1.43 3.52
N GLY A 75 -0.14 -1.83 2.64
CA GLY A 75 -0.08 -3.08 1.87
C GLY A 75 -0.33 -4.32 2.72
N ILE A 76 0.40 -5.40 2.41
CA ILE A 76 0.37 -6.68 3.14
C ILE A 76 0.58 -6.52 4.67
N PRO A 77 1.57 -5.75 5.18
CA PRO A 77 1.73 -5.60 6.62
C PRO A 77 0.55 -4.89 7.29
N GLY A 78 -0.18 -4.04 6.55
CA GLY A 78 -1.42 -3.43 7.04
C GLY A 78 -2.52 -4.46 7.28
N VAL A 79 -2.69 -5.40 6.34
CA VAL A 79 -3.66 -6.50 6.48
C VAL A 79 -3.31 -7.37 7.68
N ILE A 80 -2.04 -7.71 7.87
CA ILE A 80 -1.57 -8.48 9.03
C ILE A 80 -1.87 -7.75 10.34
N ALA A 81 -1.57 -6.45 10.41
CA ALA A 81 -1.85 -5.65 11.60
C ALA A 81 -3.35 -5.62 11.94
N ILE A 82 -4.23 -5.44 10.94
CA ILE A 82 -5.68 -5.45 11.14
C ILE A 82 -6.13 -6.81 11.70
N ILE A 83 -5.65 -7.92 11.14
CA ILE A 83 -5.98 -9.28 11.61
C ILE A 83 -5.54 -9.47 13.06
N LEU A 84 -4.31 -9.08 13.39
CA LEU A 84 -3.79 -9.21 14.75
C LEU A 84 -4.64 -8.37 15.73
N ILE A 85 -4.93 -7.11 15.40
CA ILE A 85 -5.77 -6.24 16.23
C ILE A 85 -7.15 -6.87 16.46
N LEU A 86 -7.79 -7.37 15.41
CA LEU A 86 -9.11 -8.01 15.52
C LEU A 86 -9.09 -9.35 16.27
N LEU A 87 -7.95 -10.06 16.27
CA LEU A 87 -7.81 -11.34 16.95
C LEU A 87 -7.63 -11.19 18.47
N PHE A 88 -7.01 -10.09 18.91
CA PHE A 88 -6.71 -9.81 20.32
C PHE A 88 -7.70 -8.84 20.99
N LEU A 89 -8.66 -8.29 20.25
CA LEU A 89 -9.75 -7.44 20.76
C LEU A 89 -11.00 -8.28 21.04
#